data_AF-A0A5K1HEH1-F1
#
_entry.id   AF-A0A5K1HEH1-F1
#
_cell.length_a   1.000
_cell.length_b   1.000
_cell.length_c   1.000
_cell.angle_alpha   90.00
_cell.angle_beta   90.00
_cell.angle_gamma   90.00
#
_symmetry.space_group_name_H-M   'P 1'
#
loop_
_entity.id
_entity.type
_entity.pdbx_description
1 polymer ?
#
loop_
_entity_poly.entity_id
_entity_poly.type
_entity_poly.pdbx_seq_one_letter_code
_entity_poly.pdbx_strand_id
1 'polypeptide(L)'
;MRASLLKWSKFPEGQIELLFAKKARVVAYKMKAGEERKAEHVVVDKEAHFIWVEDYCVPALRTLHSYPDMYPRFTADEGALRFLLKGANLMCPGLINEQASMDDVEEGAVVSVYVHGHEHCL
;
A
#
# COMPACT_ATOMS: atom_id res chain seq x y z
N MET A 1 14.39 7.00 0.81
CA MET A 1 13.19 6.96 -0.06
C MET A 1 13.20 5.76 -1.02
N ARG A 2 13.98 5.75 -2.12
CA ARG A 2 14.00 4.59 -3.06
C ARG A 2 14.37 3.25 -2.40
N ALA A 3 15.43 3.23 -1.60
CA ALA A 3 15.83 2.03 -0.85
C ALA A 3 14.78 1.57 0.18
N SER A 4 14.04 2.52 0.77
CA SER A 4 12.95 2.21 1.70
C SER A 4 11.72 1.66 0.97
N LEU A 5 11.41 2.15 -0.23
CA LEU A 5 10.37 1.58 -1.08
C LEU A 5 10.69 0.13 -1.47
N LEU A 6 11.94 -0.15 -1.87
CA LEU A 6 12.39 -1.52 -2.19
C LEU A 6 12.34 -2.46 -0.98
N LYS A 7 12.58 -1.94 0.22
CA LYS A 7 12.47 -2.73 1.45
C LYS A 7 11.05 -3.25 1.67
N TRP A 8 10.04 -2.41 1.43
CA TRP A 8 8.65 -2.70 1.78
C TRP A 8 7.82 -3.30 0.64
N SER A 9 8.24 -3.11 -0.61
CA SER A 9 7.51 -3.57 -1.80
C SER A 9 8.16 -4.81 -2.41
N LYS A 10 7.35 -5.66 -3.04
CA LYS A 10 7.79 -6.74 -3.95
C LYS A 10 8.22 -6.19 -5.33
N PHE A 11 8.31 -4.87 -5.46
CA PHE A 11 8.49 -4.22 -6.76
C PHE A 11 9.89 -4.52 -7.31
N PRO A 12 10.01 -5.07 -8.52
CA PRO A 12 11.32 -5.32 -9.13
C PRO A 12 12.14 -4.04 -9.23
N GLU A 13 13.44 -4.10 -8.92
CA GLU A 13 14.33 -2.92 -8.96
C GLU A 13 14.30 -2.22 -10.33
N GLY A 14 14.18 -2.98 -11.42
CA GLY A 14 14.08 -2.43 -12.78
C GLY A 14 12.79 -1.64 -13.05
N GLN A 15 11.70 -1.92 -12.33
CA GLN A 15 10.43 -1.21 -12.51
C GLN A 15 10.39 0.10 -11.70
N ILE A 16 11.26 0.30 -10.70
CA ILE A 16 11.31 1.57 -9.95
C ILE A 16 11.57 2.77 -10.85
N GLU A 17 12.30 2.59 -11.96
CA GLU A 17 12.52 3.66 -12.92
C GLU A 17 11.23 4.14 -13.59
N LEU A 18 10.18 3.32 -13.64
CA LEU A 18 8.84 3.72 -14.11
C LEU A 18 8.17 4.69 -13.15
N LEU A 19 8.38 4.51 -11.84
CA LEU A 19 7.84 5.39 -10.80
C LEU A 19 8.68 6.64 -10.60
N PHE A 20 10.00 6.50 -10.64
CA PHE A 20 10.96 7.58 -10.43
C PHE A 20 11.86 7.75 -11.64
N ALA A 21 11.27 8.21 -12.75
CA ALA A 21 12.02 8.54 -13.95
C ALA A 21 13.19 9.49 -13.63
N LYS A 22 14.29 9.40 -14.37
CA LYS A 22 15.53 10.15 -14.07
C LYS A 22 15.36 11.67 -14.01
N LYS A 23 14.34 12.21 -14.69
CA LYS A 23 14.00 13.65 -14.71
C LYS A 23 12.73 13.99 -13.92
N ALA A 24 12.16 13.02 -13.21
CA ALA A 24 10.92 13.21 -12.49
C ALA A 24 11.09 14.24 -11.37
N ARG A 25 10.12 15.15 -11.26
CA ARG A 25 10.07 16.09 -10.15
C ARG A 25 9.48 15.38 -8.94
N VAL A 26 10.31 15.23 -7.91
CA VAL A 26 9.90 14.65 -6.63
C VAL A 26 9.70 15.77 -5.62
N VAL A 27 8.52 15.83 -5.00
CA VAL A 27 8.19 16.80 -3.94
C VAL A 27 7.74 16.04 -2.71
N ALA A 28 8.34 16.34 -1.55
CA ALA A 28 7.96 15.75 -0.27
C ALA A 28 7.25 16.81 0.59
N TYR A 29 5.99 16.53 0.93
CA TYR A 29 5.18 17.35 1.83
C TYR A 29 5.19 16.73 3.22
N LYS A 30 5.69 17.48 4.21
CA LYS A 30 5.68 17.05 5.61
C LYS A 30 4.35 17.38 6.26
N MET A 31 3.77 16.41 6.95
CA MET A 31 2.50 16.54 7.64
C MET A 31 2.51 15.81 8.98
N LYS A 32 1.50 16.09 9.81
CA LYS A 32 1.25 15.37 11.05
C LYS A 32 0.17 14.31 10.83
N ALA A 33 0.42 13.10 11.29
CA ALA A 33 -0.53 11.99 11.28
C ALA A 33 -1.03 11.74 12.70
N GLY A 34 -2.17 12.33 13.06
CA GLY A 34 -2.67 12.34 14.43
C GLY A 34 -1.91 13.34 15.33
N GLU A 35 -1.86 13.06 16.63
CA GLU A 35 -1.31 14.01 17.62
C GLU A 35 0.23 14.09 17.59
N GLU A 36 0.94 12.98 17.30
CA GLU A 36 2.41 12.94 17.47
C GLU A 36 3.22 12.39 16.29
N ARG A 37 2.61 11.69 15.33
CA ARG A 37 3.40 11.05 14.25
C ARG A 37 3.70 12.02 13.12
N LYS A 38 4.91 11.93 12.59
CA LYS A 38 5.33 12.65 11.38
C LYS A 38 5.06 11.76 10.18
N ALA A 39 4.42 12.32 9.17
CA ALA A 39 4.25 11.66 7.89
C ALA A 39 4.81 12.52 6.76
N GLU A 40 5.40 11.88 5.77
CA GLU A 40 5.92 12.53 4.57
C GLU A 40 5.16 12.01 3.35
N HIS A 41 4.38 12.89 2.71
CA HIS A 41 3.70 12.57 1.47
C HIS A 41 4.59 12.98 0.30
N VAL A 42 5.09 11.99 -0.42
CA VAL A 42 5.94 12.17 -1.59
C VAL A 42 5.07 12.07 -2.83
N VAL A 43 5.22 13.06 -3.70
CA VAL A 43 4.56 13.14 -4.99
C VAL A 43 5.64 13.13 -6.08
N VAL A 44 5.52 12.21 -7.03
CA VAL A 44 6.40 12.11 -8.20
C VAL A 44 5.59 12.48 -9.44
N ASP A 45 6.05 13.49 -10.17
CA ASP A 45 5.43 13.99 -11.42
C ASP A 45 3.92 14.30 -11.34
N LYS A 46 3.40 14.54 -10.13
CA LYS A 46 1.98 14.78 -9.81
C LYS A 46 1.06 13.55 -9.95
N GLU A 47 1.61 12.35 -10.16
CA GLU A 47 0.79 11.15 -10.40
C GLU A 47 1.07 10.00 -9.42
N ALA A 48 2.33 9.76 -9.06
CA ALA A 48 2.66 8.71 -8.10
C ALA A 48 2.74 9.31 -6.69
N HIS A 49 1.98 8.71 -5.77
CA HIS A 49 1.80 9.21 -4.42
C HIS A 49 2.17 8.13 -3.43
N PHE A 50 3.02 8.48 -2.49
CA PHE A 50 3.50 7.59 -1.44
C PHE A 50 3.53 8.34 -0.12
N ILE A 51 3.14 7.67 0.96
CA ILE A 51 3.12 8.22 2.30
C ILE A 51 4.11 7.42 3.14
N TRP A 52 5.11 8.10 3.66
CA TRP A 52 5.98 7.56 4.70
C TRP A 52 5.41 7.92 6.06
N VAL A 53 5.07 6.92 6.85
CA VAL A 53 4.73 7.10 8.27
C VAL A 53 5.78 6.37 9.06
N GLU A 54 6.61 7.12 9.77
CA GLU A 54 7.81 6.59 10.44
C GLU A 54 8.70 5.85 9.43
N ASP A 55 8.84 4.54 9.55
CA ASP A 55 9.65 3.72 8.65
C ASP A 55 8.84 3.08 7.51
N TYR A 56 7.50 3.08 7.59
CA TYR A 56 6.64 2.39 6.62
C TYR A 56 6.42 3.22 5.37
N CYS A 57 6.58 2.61 4.20
CA CYS A 57 6.22 3.20 2.92
C CYS A 57 4.86 2.65 2.47
N VAL A 58 3.84 3.50 2.40
CA VAL A 58 2.48 3.13 1.98
C VAL A 58 2.16 3.84 0.66
N PRO A 59 1.86 3.11 -0.44
CA PRO A 59 1.45 3.72 -1.69
C PRO A 59 0.03 4.27 -1.54
N ALA A 60 -0.30 5.33 -2.28
CA ALA A 60 -1.70 5.68 -2.47
C ALA A 60 -2.41 4.58 -3.27
N LEU A 61 -3.72 4.38 -3.01
CA LEU A 61 -4.53 3.37 -3.71
C LEU A 61 -4.43 3.50 -5.23
N ARG A 62 -4.45 4.73 -5.77
CA ARG A 62 -4.26 4.96 -7.22
C ARG A 62 -2.94 4.40 -7.74
N THR A 63 -1.84 4.57 -6.99
CA THR A 63 -0.53 4.02 -7.37
C THR A 63 -0.54 2.50 -7.28
N LEU A 64 -1.16 1.94 -6.23
CA LEU A 64 -1.29 0.49 -6.07
C LEU A 64 -2.20 -0.14 -7.13
N HIS A 65 -3.25 0.54 -7.58
CA HIS A 65 -4.12 0.09 -8.68
C HIS A 65 -3.39 0.03 -10.02
N SER A 66 -2.46 0.96 -10.27
CA SER A 66 -1.59 0.91 -11.46
C SER A 66 -0.52 -0.18 -11.37
N TYR A 67 -0.15 -0.61 -10.16
CA TYR A 67 0.88 -1.62 -9.90
C TYR A 67 0.42 -2.64 -8.85
N PRO A 68 -0.56 -3.53 -9.18
CA PRO A 68 -1.22 -4.40 -8.20
C PRO A 68 -0.32 -5.41 -7.48
N ASP A 69 0.81 -5.77 -8.08
CA ASP A 69 1.75 -6.76 -7.55
C ASP A 69 2.90 -6.11 -6.76
N MET A 70 2.79 -4.81 -6.47
CA MET A 70 3.80 -4.05 -5.73
C MET A 70 3.91 -4.49 -4.26
N TYR A 71 2.82 -4.98 -3.65
CA TYR A 71 2.77 -5.42 -2.25
C TYR A 71 2.17 -6.81 -2.15
N PRO A 72 2.48 -7.58 -1.08
CA PRO A 72 1.79 -8.83 -0.79
C PRO A 72 0.27 -8.65 -0.76
N ARG A 73 -0.48 -9.65 -1.24
CA ARG A 73 -1.93 -9.60 -1.39
C ARG A 73 -2.66 -10.37 -0.30
N PHE A 74 -3.62 -9.71 0.33
CA PHE A 74 -4.55 -10.29 1.30
C PHE A 74 -5.97 -10.08 0.76
N THR A 75 -6.71 -11.15 0.53
CA THR A 75 -8.10 -11.10 0.05
C THR A 75 -9.04 -11.51 1.16
N ALA A 76 -9.89 -10.59 1.59
CA ALA A 76 -10.91 -10.81 2.60
C ALA A 76 -12.25 -11.26 1.98
N ASP A 77 -13.17 -11.72 2.83
CA ASP A 77 -14.56 -11.99 2.41
C ASP A 77 -15.34 -10.73 2.01
N GLU A 78 -16.43 -10.94 1.28
CA GLU A 78 -17.35 -9.87 0.83
C GLU A 78 -17.95 -9.08 2.00
N GLY A 79 -18.18 -9.74 3.14
CA GLY A 79 -18.76 -9.13 4.34
C GLY A 79 -17.88 -8.05 4.97
N ALA A 80 -16.56 -8.13 4.77
CA ALA A 80 -15.57 -7.18 5.29
C ALA A 80 -15.60 -5.82 4.57
N LEU A 81 -16.02 -5.78 3.30
CA LEU A 81 -15.96 -4.58 2.44
C LEU A 81 -16.52 -3.31 3.12
N ARG A 82 -17.74 -3.42 3.68
CA ARG A 82 -18.44 -2.29 4.31
C ARG A 82 -17.72 -1.72 5.54
N PHE A 83 -16.90 -2.54 6.19
CA PHE A 83 -16.13 -2.16 7.38
C PHE A 83 -14.77 -1.60 6.99
N LEU A 84 -14.10 -2.23 6.03
CA LEU A 84 -12.81 -1.77 5.50
C LEU A 84 -12.94 -0.37 4.88
N LEU A 85 -13.99 -0.10 4.11
CA LEU A 85 -14.26 1.23 3.55
C LEU A 85 -14.50 2.32 4.61
N LYS A 86 -14.83 1.93 5.85
CA LYS A 86 -14.97 2.85 6.99
C LYS A 86 -13.67 3.02 7.77
N GLY A 87 -12.56 2.42 7.31
CA GLY A 87 -11.28 2.42 7.99
C GLY A 87 -11.20 1.46 9.18
N ALA A 88 -12.07 0.45 9.25
CA ALA A 88 -11.95 -0.59 10.27
C ALA A 88 -10.76 -1.51 9.96
N ASN A 89 -10.18 -2.11 11.02
CA ASN A 89 -9.13 -3.10 10.88
C ASN A 89 -9.69 -4.40 10.28
N LEU A 90 -8.86 -5.08 9.49
CA LEU A 90 -9.14 -6.41 9.00
C LEU A 90 -8.90 -7.44 10.12
N MET A 91 -9.91 -8.24 10.42
CA MET A 91 -9.86 -9.24 11.50
C MET A 91 -9.61 -10.63 10.93
N CYS A 92 -8.89 -11.49 11.68
CA CYS A 92 -8.54 -12.85 11.25
C CYS A 92 -9.70 -13.68 10.67
N PRO A 93 -10.93 -13.68 11.24
CA PRO A 93 -12.06 -14.43 10.68
C PRO A 93 -12.38 -14.10 9.22
N GLY A 94 -12.12 -12.85 8.81
CA GLY A 94 -12.34 -12.41 7.43
C GLY A 94 -11.32 -12.93 6.42
N LEU A 95 -10.25 -13.58 6.90
CA LEU A 95 -9.13 -14.07 6.11
C LEU A 95 -8.98 -15.60 6.12
N ILE A 96 -9.71 -16.32 6.96
CA ILE A 96 -9.56 -17.78 7.16
C ILE A 96 -10.77 -18.59 6.64
N ASN A 97 -11.45 -18.07 5.63
CA ASN A 97 -12.60 -18.71 4.97
C ASN A 97 -12.23 -19.17 3.54
N GLU A 98 -13.11 -19.94 2.90
CA GLU A 98 -12.87 -20.52 1.57
C GLU A 98 -12.69 -19.49 0.45
N GLN A 99 -13.18 -18.25 0.64
CA GLN A 99 -13.10 -17.18 -0.34
C GLN A 99 -11.90 -16.25 -0.14
N ALA A 100 -11.20 -16.39 1.00
CA ALA A 100 -10.08 -15.57 1.38
C ALA A 100 -8.74 -16.15 0.92
N SER A 101 -7.75 -15.28 0.79
CA SER A 101 -6.37 -15.68 0.48
C SER A 101 -5.38 -14.75 1.17
N MET A 102 -4.23 -15.29 1.56
CA MET A 102 -3.16 -14.54 2.20
C MET A 102 -1.82 -14.98 1.64
N ASP A 103 -1.01 -14.01 1.22
CA ASP A 103 0.42 -14.23 1.02
C ASP A 103 1.11 -14.46 2.37
N ASP A 104 2.11 -15.35 2.40
CA ASP A 104 2.96 -15.54 3.57
C ASP A 104 3.88 -14.32 3.78
N VAL A 105 3.77 -13.68 4.94
CA VAL A 105 4.48 -12.45 5.29
C VAL A 105 4.80 -12.42 6.79
N GLU A 106 5.91 -11.78 7.14
CA GLU A 106 6.27 -11.53 8.53
C GLU A 106 5.42 -10.41 9.16
N GLU A 107 5.34 -10.41 10.49
CA GLU A 107 4.69 -9.34 11.25
C GLU A 107 5.32 -7.97 10.91
N GLY A 108 4.47 -6.97 10.69
CA GLY A 108 4.90 -5.63 10.29
C GLY A 108 5.05 -5.43 8.79
N ALA A 109 4.86 -6.46 7.96
CA ALA A 109 4.81 -6.26 6.51
C ALA A 109 3.64 -5.36 6.10
N VAL A 110 3.88 -4.48 5.11
CA VAL A 110 2.81 -3.70 4.46
C VAL A 110 2.14 -4.60 3.44
N VAL A 111 0.80 -4.68 3.47
CA VAL A 111 0.03 -5.55 2.59
C VAL A 111 -1.04 -4.76 1.84
N SER A 112 -1.41 -5.27 0.67
CA SER A 112 -2.54 -4.79 -0.12
C SER A 112 -3.78 -5.61 0.23
N VAL A 113 -4.86 -4.92 0.61
CA VAL A 113 -6.11 -5.57 1.01
C VAL A 113 -7.11 -5.55 -0.13
N TYR A 114 -7.62 -6.72 -0.47
CA TYR A 114 -8.64 -6.97 -1.48
C TYR A 114 -9.87 -7.58 -0.81
N VAL A 115 -10.97 -7.56 -1.54
CA VAL A 115 -12.18 -8.30 -1.16
C VAL A 115 -12.55 -9.22 -2.31
N HIS A 116 -13.00 -10.43 -1.98
CA HIS A 116 -13.48 -11.40 -2.96
C HIS A 116 -14.50 -10.77 -3.91
N GLY A 117 -14.31 -10.96 -5.22
CA GLY A 117 -15.18 -10.39 -6.26
C GLY A 117 -14.82 -8.97 -6.71
N HIS A 118 -13.79 -8.33 -6.14
CA HIS A 118 -13.32 -7.01 -6.56
C HIS A 118 -11.92 -7.05 -7.19
N GLU A 119 -11.76 -6.34 -8.32
CA GLU A 119 -10.50 -6.27 -9.06
C GLU A 119 -9.45 -5.39 -8.37
N HIS A 120 -9.88 -4.33 -7.69
CA HIS A 120 -9.00 -3.33 -7.09
C HIS A 120 -8.94 -3.46 -5.57
N CYS A 121 -7.78 -3.14 -4.99
CA CYS A 121 -7.58 -3.09 -3.56
C CYS A 121 -8.30 -1.90 -2.91
N LEU A 122 -8.52 -2.01 -1.60
CA LEU A 122 -9.25 -1.05 -0.76
C LEU A 122 -8.32 -0.34 0.23
#